data_AF-A0A1Q7WTN0-F1
#
_entry.id   AF-A0A1Q7WTN0-F1
#
_cell.length_a   1.000
_cell.length_b   1.000
_cell.length_c   1.000
_cell.angle_alpha   90.00
_cell.angle_beta   90.00
_cell.angle_gamma   90.00
#
_symmetry.space_group_name_H-M   'P 1'
#
loop_
_entity.id
_entity.type
_entity.pdbx_description
1 polymer ?
#
loop_
_entity_poly.entity_id
_entity_poly.type
_entity_poly.pdbx_seq_one_letter_code
_entity_poly.pdbx_strand_id
1 'polypeptide(L)'
;MAITVAEMLKMSQAQLDELFTQSPVGEIPSGEAKGTAIIAPGTTYTQDMANFVNHFAWQGKIFDPAKGILRNKILPFGLNAIIAKVYKGPSWLDNKECIVLDYSETSLVAHWVRDE
;
A
#
# COMPACT_ATOMS: atom_id res chain seq x y z
N MET A 1 -16.28 8.05 13.34
CA MET A 1 -15.02 8.80 13.52
C MET A 1 -13.99 8.16 12.62
N ALA A 2 -13.24 8.93 11.84
CA ALA A 2 -12.17 8.38 11.00
C ALA A 2 -10.98 8.01 11.90
N ILE A 3 -10.51 6.77 11.80
CA ILE A 3 -9.32 6.32 12.54
C ILE A 3 -8.10 7.00 11.95
N THR A 4 -7.26 7.59 12.80
CA THR A 4 -6.04 8.27 12.35
C THR A 4 -4.87 7.30 12.18
N VAL A 5 -3.88 7.69 11.37
CA VAL A 5 -2.63 6.91 11.22
C VAL A 5 -1.94 6.69 12.56
N ALA A 6 -1.95 7.69 13.45
CA ALA A 6 -1.35 7.59 14.78
C ALA A 6 -2.05 6.57 15.69
N GLU A 7 -3.34 6.34 15.49
CA GLU A 7 -4.10 5.30 16.21
C GLU A 7 -3.82 3.92 15.63
N MET A 8 -3.79 3.79 14.29
CA MET A 8 -3.42 2.54 13.61
C MET A 8 -2.02 2.05 14.01
N LEU A 9 -1.06 2.95 14.19
CA LEU A 9 0.30 2.62 14.63
C LEU A 9 0.38 2.01 16.04
N LYS A 10 -0.66 2.18 16.87
CA LYS A 10 -0.72 1.63 18.24
C LYS A 10 -1.51 0.31 18.31
N MET A 11 -2.21 -0.05 17.24
CA MET A 11 -2.99 -1.28 17.17
C MET A 11 -2.08 -2.48 16.94
N SER A 12 -2.44 -3.65 17.47
CA SER A 12 -1.77 -4.90 17.10
C SER A 12 -2.15 -5.33 15.68
N GLN A 13 -1.41 -6.27 15.11
CA GLN A 13 -1.73 -6.83 13.79
C GLN A 13 -3.18 -7.36 13.74
N ALA A 14 -3.61 -8.12 14.75
CA ALA A 14 -4.98 -8.65 14.81
C ALA A 14 -6.05 -7.55 14.86
N GLN A 15 -5.76 -6.42 15.52
CA GLN A 15 -6.67 -5.26 15.53
C GLN A 15 -6.72 -4.56 14.18
N LEU A 16 -5.62 -4.50 13.44
CA LEU A 16 -5.61 -3.98 12.07
C LEU A 16 -6.34 -4.91 11.10
N ASP A 17 -6.17 -6.23 11.24
CA ASP A 17 -6.85 -7.23 10.42
C ASP A 17 -8.37 -7.17 10.65
N GLU A 18 -8.80 -7.04 11.90
CA GLU A 18 -10.21 -6.86 12.24
C GLU A 18 -10.77 -5.54 11.70
N LEU A 19 -9.99 -4.45 11.81
CA LEU A 19 -10.36 -3.16 11.26
C LEU A 19 -10.51 -3.20 9.73
N PHE A 20 -9.58 -3.87 9.04
CA PHE A 20 -9.65 -4.09 7.59
C PHE A 20 -10.91 -4.87 7.23
N THR A 21 -11.17 -5.97 7.92
CA THR A 21 -12.34 -6.85 7.73
C THR A 21 -13.67 -6.13 7.92
N GLN A 22 -13.72 -5.14 8.82
CA GLN A 22 -14.91 -4.33 9.11
C GLN A 22 -15.06 -3.10 8.19
N SER A 23 -14.00 -2.74 7.46
CA SER A 23 -14.01 -1.55 6.62
C SER A 23 -14.74 -1.81 5.29
N PRO A 24 -15.67 -0.94 4.87
CA PRO A 24 -16.30 -1.08 3.57
C PRO A 24 -15.29 -0.79 2.46
N VAL A 25 -15.50 -1.41 1.30
CA VAL A 25 -14.68 -1.16 0.11
C VAL A 25 -14.85 0.28 -0.32
N GLY A 26 -13.76 1.05 -0.21
CA GLY A 26 -13.71 2.42 -0.68
C GLY A 26 -13.78 2.52 -2.20
N GLU A 27 -13.84 3.76 -2.69
CA GLU A 27 -13.54 4.06 -4.08
C GLU A 27 -12.02 4.11 -4.27
N ILE A 28 -11.55 3.72 -5.46
CA ILE A 28 -10.13 3.87 -5.81
C ILE A 28 -9.83 5.37 -5.83
N PRO A 29 -8.90 5.86 -5.00
CA PRO A 29 -8.58 7.27 -4.94
C PRO A 29 -8.05 7.76 -6.30
N SER A 30 -8.14 9.06 -6.54
CA SER A 30 -7.61 9.69 -7.75
C SER A 30 -6.53 10.70 -7.40
N GLY A 31 -5.39 10.63 -8.08
CA GLY A 31 -4.30 11.59 -7.94
C GLY A 31 -3.21 11.17 -6.96
N GLU A 32 -2.48 12.16 -6.44
CA GLU A 32 -1.33 11.96 -5.57
C GLU A 32 -1.74 11.65 -4.13
N ALA A 33 -1.36 10.47 -3.66
CA ALA A 33 -1.46 10.04 -2.29
C ALA A 33 -0.08 10.01 -1.64
N LYS A 34 0.05 10.70 -0.50
CA LYS A 34 1.19 10.52 0.41
C LYS A 34 0.90 9.33 1.31
N GLY A 35 1.40 8.16 0.93
CA GLY A 35 1.30 6.96 1.75
C GLY A 35 2.29 6.99 2.91
N THR A 36 1.85 6.59 4.10
CA THR A 36 2.74 6.22 5.21
C THR A 36 2.73 4.69 5.28
N ALA A 37 3.90 4.06 5.12
CA ALA A 37 4.00 2.63 5.29
C ALA A 37 3.89 2.29 6.78
N ILE A 38 2.84 1.55 7.16
CA ILE A 38 2.67 0.98 8.50
C ILE A 38 3.13 -0.47 8.40
N ILE A 39 4.29 -0.78 8.97
CA ILE A 39 4.91 -2.10 8.84
C ILE A 39 5.24 -2.62 10.23
N ALA A 40 4.63 -3.76 10.57
CA ALA A 40 4.76 -4.49 11.83
C ALA A 40 4.49 -3.63 13.10
N PRO A 41 3.22 -3.29 13.39
CA PRO A 41 2.85 -2.57 14.60
C PRO A 41 3.31 -3.33 15.86
N GLY A 42 4.06 -2.66 16.73
CA GLY A 42 4.52 -3.23 18.00
C GLY A 42 5.79 -4.08 17.96
N THR A 43 6.54 -4.10 16.84
CA THR A 43 7.86 -4.78 16.80
C THR A 43 8.99 -3.83 16.37
N THR A 44 10.19 -4.09 16.91
CA THR A 44 11.43 -3.38 16.56
C THR A 44 12.17 -4.14 15.45
N TYR A 45 11.76 -4.01 14.19
CA TYR A 45 12.44 -4.58 13.02
C TYR A 45 12.22 -3.61 11.83
N THR A 46 13.17 -3.28 10.93
CA THR A 46 14.56 -3.70 10.70
C THR A 46 15.28 -2.64 9.86
N GLN A 47 16.57 -2.45 10.12
CA GLN A 47 17.48 -1.53 9.40
C GLN A 47 17.48 -1.72 7.87
N ASP A 48 17.29 -2.95 7.39
CA ASP A 48 17.22 -3.27 5.96
C ASP A 48 16.07 -2.57 5.23
N MET A 49 14.97 -2.32 5.94
CA MET A 49 13.78 -1.73 5.34
C MET A 49 13.74 -0.21 5.50
N ALA A 50 14.33 0.32 6.58
CA ALA A 50 14.70 1.73 6.67
C ALA A 50 15.71 2.11 5.57
N ASN A 51 16.62 1.19 5.23
CA ASN A 51 17.49 1.31 4.06
C ASN A 51 16.69 1.26 2.76
N PHE A 52 15.66 0.41 2.63
CA PHE A 52 14.80 0.42 1.43
C PHE A 52 14.04 1.76 1.28
N VAL A 53 13.39 2.25 2.33
CA VAL A 53 12.65 3.53 2.29
C VAL A 53 13.60 4.72 2.06
N ASN A 54 14.81 4.72 2.66
CA ASN A 54 15.83 5.74 2.40
C ASN A 54 16.43 5.63 1.00
N HIS A 55 16.83 4.43 0.57
CA HIS A 55 17.49 4.19 -0.71
C HIS A 55 16.56 4.44 -1.89
N PHE A 56 15.29 4.08 -1.73
CA PHE A 56 14.25 4.30 -2.73
C PHE A 56 13.46 5.59 -2.51
N ALA A 57 13.88 6.48 -1.59
CA ALA A 57 13.33 7.82 -1.37
C ALA A 57 11.82 7.93 -1.69
N TRP A 58 10.98 7.22 -0.95
CA TRP A 58 9.55 7.15 -1.23
C TRP A 58 8.93 8.56 -1.29
N GLN A 59 8.47 8.99 -2.47
CA GLN A 59 7.90 10.32 -2.67
C GLN A 59 6.38 10.33 -2.67
N GLY A 60 5.75 9.16 -2.87
CA GLY A 60 4.30 9.00 -2.84
C GLY A 60 3.81 7.97 -3.85
N LYS A 61 2.48 7.88 -3.95
CA LYS A 61 1.75 7.01 -4.88
C LYS A 61 0.84 7.90 -5.73
N ILE A 62 0.77 7.66 -7.04
CA ILE A 62 -0.25 8.27 -7.91
C ILE A 62 -1.25 7.20 -8.30
N PHE A 63 -2.52 7.43 -8.02
CA PHE A 63 -3.61 6.60 -8.49
C PHE A 63 -4.23 7.20 -9.75
N ASP A 64 -4.34 6.38 -10.79
CA ASP A 64 -5.04 6.71 -12.03
C ASP A 64 -6.24 5.74 -12.17
N PRO A 65 -7.42 6.08 -11.62
CA PRO A 65 -8.59 5.23 -11.69
C PRO A 65 -9.11 5.06 -13.12
N ALA A 66 -8.83 6.00 -14.04
CA ALA A 66 -9.23 5.88 -15.44
C ALA A 66 -8.46 4.77 -16.16
N LYS A 67 -7.21 4.53 -15.76
CA LYS A 67 -6.39 3.43 -16.29
C LYS A 67 -6.37 2.19 -15.39
N GLY A 68 -6.94 2.26 -14.18
CA GLY A 68 -6.87 1.19 -13.19
C GLY A 68 -5.42 0.87 -12.80
N ILE A 69 -4.57 1.89 -12.65
CA ILE A 69 -3.17 1.70 -12.27
C ILE A 69 -2.75 2.62 -11.14
N LEU A 70 -1.78 2.16 -10.36
CA LEU A 70 -1.06 2.93 -9.37
C LEU A 70 0.41 3.03 -9.79
N ARG A 71 1.00 4.19 -9.56
CA ARG A 71 2.42 4.44 -9.82
C ARG A 71 3.09 4.85 -8.51
N ASN A 72 4.04 4.06 -8.03
CA ASN A 72 4.91 4.49 -6.93
C ASN A 72 5.99 5.42 -7.47
N LYS A 73 6.12 6.58 -6.84
CA LYS A 73 7.25 7.49 -7.04
C LYS A 73 8.34 7.10 -6.05
N ILE A 74 9.35 6.42 -6.56
CA ILE A 74 10.53 6.02 -5.80
C ILE A 74 11.79 6.52 -6.52
N LEU A 75 12.87 6.70 -5.77
CA LEU A 75 14.20 7.20 -6.14
C LEU A 75 14.35 8.74 -6.10
N PRO A 76 15.53 9.24 -5.66
CA PRO A 76 15.81 10.68 -5.56
C PRO A 76 15.83 11.41 -6.92
N PHE A 77 15.89 10.67 -8.04
CA PHE A 77 15.86 11.20 -9.41
C PHE A 77 14.50 11.06 -10.12
N GLY A 78 13.42 10.77 -9.40
CA GLY A 78 12.05 10.88 -9.94
C GLY A 78 11.67 9.83 -10.99
N LEU A 79 12.29 8.64 -10.94
CA LEU A 79 11.89 7.52 -11.79
C LEU A 79 10.54 6.98 -11.30
N ASN A 80 9.49 7.14 -12.12
CA ASN A 80 8.17 6.54 -11.91
C ASN A 80 8.21 5.01 -12.12
N ALA A 81 9.00 4.30 -11.32
CA ALA A 81 9.53 2.99 -11.71
C ALA A 81 8.61 1.80 -11.43
N ILE A 82 7.66 1.91 -10.51
CA ILE A 82 6.82 0.76 -10.11
C ILE A 82 5.36 1.07 -10.36
N ILE A 83 4.83 0.46 -11.42
CA ILE A 83 3.41 0.46 -11.74
C ILE A 83 2.78 -0.76 -11.07
N ALA A 84 1.57 -0.62 -10.52
CA ALA A 84 0.66 -1.69 -10.10
C ALA A 84 -0.66 -1.55 -10.87
N LYS A 85 -1.35 -2.67 -11.11
CA LYS A 85 -2.76 -2.64 -11.47
C LYS A 85 -3.58 -2.45 -10.19
N VAL A 86 -4.62 -1.64 -10.27
CA VAL A 86 -5.56 -1.39 -9.18
C VAL A 86 -6.94 -1.81 -9.62
N TYR A 87 -7.50 -2.77 -8.90
CA TYR A 87 -8.83 -3.31 -9.20
C TYR A 87 -9.53 -3.75 -7.92
N LYS A 88 -10.84 -3.90 -7.99
CA LYS A 88 -11.60 -4.52 -6.91
C LYS A 88 -11.58 -6.04 -7.07
N GLY A 89 -11.20 -6.75 -6.02
CA GLY A 89 -11.09 -8.21 -6.04
C GLY A 89 -11.25 -8.82 -4.65
N PRO A 90 -11.31 -10.15 -4.54
CA PRO A 90 -11.38 -10.82 -3.25
C PRO A 90 -10.09 -10.62 -2.45
N SER A 91 -10.23 -10.23 -1.19
CA SER A 91 -9.13 -10.20 -0.21
C SER A 91 -8.65 -11.61 0.08
N TRP A 92 -7.34 -11.76 0.29
CA TRP A 92 -6.78 -13.03 0.75
C TRP A 92 -7.02 -13.28 2.24
N LEU A 93 -7.29 -12.23 3.03
CA LEU A 93 -7.57 -12.32 4.45
C LEU A 93 -8.99 -12.85 4.74
N ASP A 94 -10.01 -12.22 4.15
CA ASP A 94 -11.41 -12.48 4.52
C ASP A 94 -12.33 -12.84 3.34
N ASN A 95 -11.76 -12.91 2.13
CA ASN A 95 -12.47 -13.19 0.88
C ASN A 95 -13.59 -12.19 0.53
N LYS A 96 -13.64 -11.03 1.21
CA LYS A 96 -14.54 -9.94 0.83
C LYS A 96 -13.93 -9.12 -0.31
N GLU A 97 -14.76 -8.33 -0.96
CA GLU A 97 -14.28 -7.37 -1.94
C GLU A 97 -13.30 -6.39 -1.24
N CYS A 98 -12.18 -6.07 -1.88
CA CYS A 98 -11.17 -5.11 -1.43
C CYS A 98 -10.49 -4.46 -2.65
N ILE A 99 -9.69 -3.41 -2.42
CA ILE A 99 -8.92 -2.77 -3.49
C ILE A 99 -7.56 -3.44 -3.56
N VAL A 100 -7.34 -4.25 -4.60
CA VAL A 100 -6.09 -4.97 -4.82
C VAL A 100 -5.13 -4.08 -5.59
N LEU A 101 -3.88 -4.02 -5.11
CA LEU A 101 -2.74 -3.40 -5.76
C LEU A 101 -1.79 -4.51 -6.22
N ASP A 102 -1.86 -4.83 -7.50
CA ASP A 102 -1.15 -5.97 -8.08
C ASP A 102 0.07 -5.51 -8.88
N TYR A 103 1.26 -5.85 -8.40
CA TYR A 103 2.52 -5.50 -9.06
C TYR A 103 3.04 -6.61 -9.99
N SER A 104 2.37 -7.77 -10.03
CA SER A 104 2.85 -8.98 -10.72
C SER A 104 3.06 -8.81 -12.20
N GLU A 105 2.18 -8.06 -12.85
CA GLU A 105 2.21 -7.88 -14.30
C GLU A 105 3.06 -6.68 -14.75
N THR A 106 3.35 -5.75 -13.84
CA THR A 106 3.80 -4.40 -14.20
C THR A 106 5.16 -4.03 -13.63
N SER A 107 5.69 -4.76 -12.65
CA SER A 107 6.96 -4.46 -12.01
C SER A 107 7.95 -5.62 -12.10
N LEU A 108 9.07 -5.43 -12.80
CA LEU A 108 10.14 -6.44 -12.87
C LEU A 108 10.78 -6.72 -11.50
N VAL A 109 10.83 -5.73 -10.61
CA VAL A 109 11.49 -5.82 -9.30
C VAL A 109 10.52 -6.09 -8.16
N ALA A 110 9.21 -5.97 -8.39
CA ALA A 110 8.18 -6.17 -7.37
C ALA A 110 7.05 -7.10 -7.85
N HIS A 111 7.31 -7.94 -8.85
CA HIS A 111 6.29 -8.83 -9.43
C HIS A 111 5.73 -9.87 -8.43
N TRP A 112 6.39 -10.09 -7.30
CA TRP A 112 5.88 -10.95 -6.24
C TRP A 112 5.03 -10.22 -5.19
N VAL A 113 4.82 -8.92 -5.35
CA VAL A 113 4.10 -8.08 -4.38
C VAL A 113 2.65 -7.91 -4.82
N ARG A 114 1.73 -8.16 -3.88
CA ARG A 114 0.29 -7.86 -3.98
C ARG A 114 -0.13 -7.25 -2.65
N ASP A 115 -0.63 -6.02 -2.69
CA ASP A 115 -1.22 -5.36 -1.52
C ASP A 115 -2.75 -5.36 -1.66
N GLU A 116 -3.45 -5.24 -0.53
CA GLU A 116 -4.91 -5.07 -0.42
C GLU A 116 -5.29 -3.98 0.58
#